data_AF-A0A0C3DPG0-F1
#
_entry.id   AF-A0A0C3DPG0-F1
#
_cell.length_a   1.000
_cell.length_b   1.000
_cell.length_c   1.000
_cell.angle_alpha   90.00
_cell.angle_beta   90.00
_cell.angle_gamma   90.00
#
_symmetry.space_group_name_H-M   'P 1'
#
loop_
_entity.id
_entity.type
_entity.pdbx_description
1 polymer ?
#
loop_
_entity_poly.entity_id
_entity_poly.type
_entity_poly.pdbx_seq_one_letter_code
_entity_poly.pdbx_strand_id
1 'polypeptide(L)'
;PGVQGFVCQARENLSMALDAIIESHVIQTHHTNERKDPPTLSVGELVYLTTKNLTLPKGRARKLLPKYIGPMKIVAKNPVTDNYTLELPQQLKD
;
A
#
# COMPACT_ATOMS: atom_id res chain seq x y z
N PRO A 1 -17.33 -9.85 -25.94
CA PRO A 1 -16.11 -9.34 -25.25
C PRO A 1 -16.12 -7.83 -24.83
N GLY A 2 -17.27 -7.13 -24.79
CA GLY A 2 -17.30 -5.66 -24.61
C GLY A 2 -17.41 -5.15 -23.16
N VAL A 3 -18.33 -5.69 -22.35
CA VAL A 3 -18.64 -5.13 -21.02
C VAL A 3 -17.59 -5.53 -19.96
N GLN A 4 -17.14 -6.78 -19.97
CA GLN A 4 -16.14 -7.26 -19.00
C GLN A 4 -14.80 -6.53 -19.17
N GLY A 5 -14.36 -6.31 -20.41
CA GLY A 5 -13.14 -5.55 -20.69
C GLY A 5 -13.22 -4.10 -20.19
N PHE A 6 -14.36 -3.44 -20.40
CA PHE A 6 -14.60 -2.10 -19.88
C PHE A 6 -14.54 -2.05 -18.35
N VAL A 7 -15.18 -3.00 -17.66
CA VAL A 7 -15.16 -3.06 -16.20
C VAL A 7 -13.74 -3.30 -15.67
N CYS A 8 -12.97 -4.20 -16.30
CA CYS A 8 -11.58 -4.43 -15.94
C CYS A 8 -10.74 -3.15 -16.08
N GLN A 9 -10.83 -2.48 -17.22
CA GLN A 9 -10.08 -1.24 -17.47
C GLN A 9 -10.47 -0.13 -16.50
N ALA A 10 -11.75 0.02 -16.19
CA ALA A 10 -12.22 1.02 -15.23
C ALA A 10 -11.63 0.76 -13.84
N ARG A 11 -11.58 -0.50 -13.39
CA ARG A 11 -10.98 -0.88 -12.10
C ARG A 11 -9.48 -0.63 -12.06
N GLU A 12 -8.78 -0.92 -13.16
CA GLU A 12 -7.34 -0.62 -13.28
C GLU A 12 -7.06 0.88 -13.22
N ASN A 13 -7.84 1.68 -13.95
CA ASN A 13 -7.71 3.13 -13.95
C ASN A 13 -7.97 3.72 -12.55
N LEU A 14 -8.98 3.22 -11.85
CA LEU A 14 -9.26 3.61 -10.47
C LEU A 14 -8.09 3.27 -9.54
N SER A 15 -7.51 2.07 -9.68
CA SER A 15 -6.35 1.68 -8.89
C SER A 15 -5.15 2.59 -9.13
N MET A 16 -4.85 2.92 -10.40
CA MET A 16 -3.77 3.83 -10.74
C MET A 16 -3.99 5.24 -10.18
N ALA A 17 -5.23 5.73 -10.23
CA ALA A 17 -5.57 7.04 -9.66
C ALA A 17 -5.38 7.06 -8.13
N LEU A 18 -5.79 6.00 -7.43
CA LEU A 18 -5.59 5.87 -5.99
C LEU A 18 -4.10 5.83 -5.63
N ASP A 19 -3.30 5.05 -6.37
CA ASP A 19 -1.86 5.00 -6.15
C ASP A 19 -1.20 6.36 -6.34
N ALA A 20 -1.59 7.12 -7.36
CA ALA A 20 -1.05 8.45 -7.62
C ALA A 20 -1.39 9.45 -6.50
N ILE A 21 -2.59 9.36 -5.92
CA ILE A 21 -3.00 10.19 -4.77
C ILE A 21 -2.17 9.82 -3.54
N ILE A 22 -2.06 8.53 -3.22
CA ILE A 22 -1.28 8.06 -2.06
C ILE A 22 0.19 8.45 -2.21
N GLU A 23 0.77 8.24 -3.38
CA GLU A 23 2.16 8.62 -3.65
C GLU A 23 2.38 10.13 -3.47
N SER A 24 1.47 10.96 -3.99
CA SER A 24 1.55 12.40 -3.83
C SER A 24 1.52 12.81 -2.35
N HIS A 25 0.62 12.20 -1.57
CA HIS A 25 0.55 12.44 -0.13
C HIS A 25 1.82 11.98 0.59
N VAL A 26 2.41 10.85 0.22
CA VAL A 26 3.66 10.35 0.83
C VAL A 26 4.80 11.33 0.57
N ILE A 27 4.93 11.84 -0.65
CA ILE A 27 5.98 12.81 -1.01
C ILE A 27 5.80 14.11 -0.21
N GLN A 28 4.59 14.65 -0.18
CA GLN A 28 4.27 15.87 0.59
C GLN A 28 4.54 15.68 2.08
N THR A 29 4.10 14.54 2.63
CA THR A 29 4.29 14.20 4.05
C THR A 29 5.76 14.04 4.38
N HIS A 30 6.55 13.41 3.51
CA HIS A 30 8.00 13.29 3.67
C HIS A 30 8.65 14.67 3.80
N HIS A 31 8.36 15.59 2.87
CA HIS A 31 8.95 16.93 2.87
C HIS A 31 8.48 17.75 4.09
N THR A 32 7.21 17.61 4.47
CA THR A 32 6.65 18.30 5.65
C THR A 32 7.26 17.78 6.96
N ASN A 33 7.62 16.50 7.00
CA ASN A 33 8.14 15.84 8.18
C ASN A 33 9.68 15.84 8.27
N GLU A 34 10.41 16.40 7.31
CA GLU A 34 11.89 16.44 7.35
C GLU A 34 12.45 17.07 8.63
N ARG A 35 11.69 17.97 9.27
CA ARG A 35 12.07 18.67 10.50
C ARG A 35 11.20 18.30 11.71
N LYS A 36 10.40 17.25 11.61
CA LYS A 36 9.50 16.78 12.67
C LYS A 36 9.83 15.34 13.02
N ASP A 37 9.62 14.96 14.27
CA ASP A 37 9.69 13.56 14.64
C ASP A 37 8.65 12.74 13.86
N PRO A 38 9.01 11.54 13.38
CA PRO A 38 8.09 10.71 12.63
C PRO A 38 6.87 10.37 13.49
N PRO A 39 5.66 10.35 12.90
CA PRO A 39 4.45 10.04 13.64
C PRO A 39 4.52 8.61 14.19
N THR A 40 4.22 8.47 15.47
CA THR A 40 4.12 7.15 16.10
C THR A 40 2.78 6.53 15.74
N LEU A 41 2.81 5.36 15.10
CA LEU A 41 1.63 4.57 14.79
C LEU A 41 1.26 3.68 15.98
N SER A 42 -0.04 3.49 16.19
CA SER A 42 -0.59 2.69 17.28
C SER A 42 -1.08 1.32 16.80
N VAL A 43 -1.04 0.33 17.69
CA VAL A 43 -1.64 -0.98 17.43
C VAL A 43 -3.14 -0.79 17.19
N GLY A 44 -3.65 -1.38 16.12
CA GLY A 44 -5.05 -1.25 15.70
C GLY A 44 -5.31 -0.21 14.61
N GLU A 45 -4.34 0.66 14.30
CA GLU A 45 -4.46 1.59 13.18
C GLU A 45 -4.38 0.88 11.82
N LEU A 46 -4.95 1.53 10.81
CA LEU A 46 -5.01 1.04 9.45
C LEU A 46 -3.97 1.77 8.60
N VAL A 47 -3.09 1.01 7.93
CA VAL A 47 -2.00 1.56 7.13
C VAL A 47 -1.93 0.92 5.75
N TYR A 48 -1.49 1.69 4.75
CA TYR A 48 -1.22 1.17 3.41
C TYR A 48 0.19 0.57 3.33
N LEU A 49 0.31 -0.60 2.71
CA LEU A 49 1.60 -1.28 2.51
C LEU A 49 2.08 -1.09 1.06
N THR A 50 3.34 -0.71 0.88
CA THR A 50 3.93 -0.58 -0.47
C THR A 50 4.34 -1.96 -1.01
N THR A 51 4.05 -2.23 -2.28
CA THR A 51 4.35 -3.52 -2.96
C THR A 51 5.79 -3.67 -3.44
N LYS A 52 6.66 -2.69 -3.16
CA LYS A 52 8.06 -2.64 -3.65
C LYS A 52 8.83 -3.92 -3.30
N ASN A 53 8.67 -4.41 -2.07
CA ASN A 53 9.40 -5.55 -1.51
C ASN A 53 8.54 -6.82 -1.37
N LEU A 54 7.37 -6.88 -2.03
CA LEU A 54 6.51 -8.06 -1.99
C LEU A 54 6.74 -8.95 -3.22
N THR A 55 6.64 -10.27 -3.01
CA THR A 55 6.57 -11.25 -4.09
C THR A 55 5.17 -11.21 -4.66
N LEU A 56 5.03 -10.67 -5.87
CA LEU A 56 3.74 -10.55 -6.55
C LEU A 56 3.44 -11.83 -7.35
N PRO A 57 2.16 -12.24 -7.49
CA PRO A 57 1.80 -13.44 -8.21
C PRO A 57 2.33 -13.43 -9.64
N LYS A 58 2.91 -14.56 -10.07
CA LYS A 58 3.58 -14.71 -11.36
C LYS A 58 2.58 -14.46 -12.51
N GLY A 59 2.98 -13.66 -13.50
CA GLY A 59 2.21 -13.47 -14.75
C GLY A 59 1.69 -12.05 -15.01
N ARG A 60 1.87 -11.08 -14.11
CA ARG A 60 1.57 -9.67 -14.37
C ARG A 60 2.82 -8.80 -14.33
N ALA A 61 2.95 -7.89 -15.29
CA ALA A 61 4.03 -6.92 -15.29
C ALA A 61 3.91 -6.01 -14.05
N ARG A 62 5.02 -5.81 -13.32
CA ARG A 62 5.08 -4.97 -12.11
C ARG A 62 4.53 -3.55 -12.33
N LYS A 63 4.64 -3.02 -13.55
CA LYS A 63 4.11 -1.70 -13.95
C LYS A 63 2.58 -1.59 -13.90
N LEU A 64 1.88 -2.72 -14.03
CA LEU A 64 0.41 -2.78 -14.07
C LEU A 64 -0.20 -3.24 -12.74
N LEU A 65 0.62 -3.39 -11.69
CA LEU A 65 0.17 -3.77 -10.37
C LEU A 65 0.01 -2.54 -9.49
N PRO A 66 -0.96 -2.54 -8.56
CA PRO A 66 -1.09 -1.46 -7.60
C PRO A 66 0.19 -1.29 -6.78
N LYS A 67 0.61 -0.05 -6.58
CA LYS A 67 1.80 0.29 -5.80
C LYS A 67 1.55 0.17 -4.31
N TYR A 68 0.33 0.45 -3.87
CA TYR A 68 -0.10 0.32 -2.49
C TYR A 68 -1.19 -0.73 -2.35
N ILE A 69 -1.05 -1.60 -1.34
CA ILE A 69 -2.08 -2.56 -0.93
C ILE A 69 -2.81 -1.98 0.28
N GLY A 70 -4.11 -2.27 0.32
CA GLY A 70 -5.13 -1.62 1.14
C GLY A 70 -4.84 -1.45 2.63
N PRO A 71 -5.77 -0.83 3.37
CA PRO A 71 -5.58 -0.57 4.79
C PRO A 71 -5.44 -1.88 5.56
N MET A 72 -4.24 -2.12 6.10
CA MET A 72 -3.89 -3.28 6.90
C MET A 72 -3.81 -2.85 8.35
N LYS A 73 -4.29 -3.71 9.25
CA LYS A 73 -4.26 -3.43 10.67
C LYS A 73 -2.88 -3.71 11.26
N ILE A 74 -2.38 -2.78 12.07
CA ILE A 74 -1.19 -3.00 12.89
C ILE A 74 -1.55 -3.94 14.05
N VAL A 75 -0.88 -5.08 14.13
CA VAL A 75 -1.09 -6.10 15.18
C VAL A 75 -0.10 -5.94 16.32
N ALA A 76 1.15 -5.60 15.99
CA ALA A 76 2.20 -5.41 16.98
C ALA A 76 3.16 -4.30 16.54
N LYS A 77 3.75 -3.62 17.53
CA LYS A 77 4.78 -2.60 17.36
C LYS A 77 6.03 -3.02 18.11
N ASN A 78 7.19 -2.91 17.49
CA ASN A 78 8.48 -3.01 18.15
C ASN A 78 9.03 -1.58 18.38
N PRO A 79 9.07 -1.08 19.63
CA PRO A 79 9.48 0.29 19.93
C PRO A 79 10.99 0.53 19.77
N VAL A 80 11.82 -0.51 19.68
CA VAL A 80 13.29 -0.36 19.58
C VAL A 80 13.74 -0.09 18.15
N THR A 81 13.03 -0.64 17.17
CA THR A 81 13.43 -0.62 15.75
C THR A 81 12.40 0.01 14.83
N ASP A 82 11.33 0.62 15.38
CA ASP A 82 10.18 1.15 14.63
C ASP A 82 9.57 0.15 13.63
N ASN A 83 9.62 -1.13 13.95
CA ASN A 83 9.07 -2.18 13.12
C ASN A 83 7.62 -2.46 13.52
N TYR A 84 6.75 -2.58 12.51
CA TYR A 84 5.33 -2.86 12.69
C TYR A 84 4.97 -4.21 12.06
N THR A 85 4.20 -5.02 12.79
CA THR A 85 3.64 -6.28 12.27
C THR A 85 2.23 -6.00 11.79
N LEU A 86 1.95 -6.29 10.52
CA LEU A 86 0.66 -6.08 9.89
C LEU A 86 -0.13 -7.38 9.77
N GLU A 87 -1.45 -7.29 9.88
CA GLU A 87 -2.35 -8.40 9.57
C GLU A 87 -2.49 -8.56 8.05
N LEU A 88 -1.66 -9.42 7.45
CA LEU A 88 -1.73 -9.70 6.01
C LEU A 88 -2.89 -10.64 5.67
N PRO A 89 -3.65 -10.40 4.58
CA PRO A 89 -4.60 -11.37 4.04
C PRO A 89 -3.84 -12.61 3.54
N GLN A 90 -4.51 -13.76 3.58
CA GLN A 90 -3.91 -15.05 3.23
C GLN A 90 -3.28 -15.08 1.83
N GLN A 91 -3.83 -14.29 0.90
CA GLN A 91 -3.38 -14.15 -0.49
C GLN A 91 -1.97 -13.55 -0.64
N LEU A 92 -1.41 -12.94 0.43
CA LEU A 92 -0.09 -12.31 0.44
C LEU A 92 0.90 -13.04 1.37
N LYS A 93 0.50 -14.16 1.97
CA LYS A 93 1.32 -14.92 2.93
C LYS A 93 2.17 -16.03 2.28
N ASP A 94 2.10 -16.17 0.96
CA ASP A 94 2.75 -17.23 0.18
C ASP A 94 3.96 -16.72 -0.64
#